data_AF-A0A934DM86-F1
#
_entry.id   AF-A0A934DM86-F1
#
_cell.length_a   1.000
_cell.length_b   1.000
_cell.length_c   1.000
_cell.angle_alpha   90.00
_cell.angle_beta   90.00
_cell.angle_gamma   90.00
#
_symmetry.space_group_name_H-M   'P 1'
#
loop_
_entity.id
_entity.type
_entity.pdbx_description
1 polymer ?
#
loop_
_entity_poly.entity_id
_entity_poly.type
_entity_poly.pdbx_seq_one_letter_code
_entity_poly.pdbx_strand_id
1 'polypeptide(L)'
;MNDQLQALAQVLRERLSQIPSALRQDEVARQAIICLLGQAVEQMGLVPVPAWKPPRSTRDRIDLVGVEPESHPPVVRVAFAVQPLVELTQVRALEWVDCADKVFVTYSERADKVKQSTFFLSPGYLHLNLYE
;
A
#
# COMPACT_ATOMS: atom_id res chain seq x y z
N MET A 1 -6.70 4.15 14.98
CA MET A 1 -6.25 3.48 13.75
C MET A 1 -7.23 3.69 12.59
N ASN A 2 -8.54 3.41 12.76
CA ASN A 2 -9.52 3.61 11.68
C ASN A 2 -9.59 5.08 11.22
N ASP A 3 -9.64 6.05 12.14
CA ASP A 3 -9.71 7.48 11.80
C ASP A 3 -8.44 8.00 11.10
N GLN A 4 -7.27 7.45 11.44
CA GLN A 4 -6.00 7.81 10.80
C GLN A 4 -5.92 7.25 9.37
N LEU A 5 -6.41 6.04 9.15
CA LEU A 5 -6.53 5.46 7.81
C LEU A 5 -7.51 6.25 6.95
N GLN A 6 -8.66 6.67 7.50
CA GLN A 6 -9.62 7.51 6.77
C GLN A 6 -9.04 8.87 6.39
N ALA A 7 -8.33 9.53 7.31
CA ALA A 7 -7.61 10.77 7.01
C ALA A 7 -6.57 10.56 5.89
N LEU A 8 -5.82 9.46 5.93
CA LEU A 8 -4.86 9.10 4.89
C LEU A 8 -5.54 8.85 3.54
N ALA A 9 -6.66 8.11 3.49
CA ALA A 9 -7.43 7.91 2.26
C ALA A 9 -7.92 9.23 1.66
N GLN A 10 -8.35 10.18 2.49
CA GLN A 10 -8.77 11.50 2.04
C GLN A 10 -7.61 12.26 1.39
N VAL A 11 -6.45 12.33 2.06
CA VAL A 11 -5.24 12.99 1.52
C VAL A 11 -4.78 12.34 0.21
N LEU A 12 -4.78 11.01 0.15
CA LEU A 12 -4.41 10.27 -1.06
C LEU A 12 -5.36 10.60 -2.22
N ARG A 13 -6.68 10.59 -2.00
CA ARG A 13 -7.67 10.99 -3.01
C ARG A 13 -7.46 12.41 -3.51
N GLU A 14 -7.30 13.36 -2.59
CA GLU A 14 -7.06 14.77 -2.94
C GLU A 14 -5.80 14.93 -3.79
N ARG A 15 -4.76 14.16 -3.50
CA ARG A 15 -3.56 14.18 -4.34
C ARG A 15 -3.81 13.62 -5.73
N LEU A 16 -4.55 12.52 -5.85
CA LEU A 16 -4.89 11.94 -7.14
C LEU A 16 -5.75 12.89 -7.99
N SER A 17 -6.66 13.65 -7.38
CA SER A 17 -7.52 14.59 -8.08
C SER A 17 -6.76 15.79 -8.67
N GLN A 18 -5.62 16.16 -8.07
CA GLN A 18 -4.71 17.19 -8.57
C GLN A 18 -3.91 16.76 -9.80
N ILE A 19 -3.77 15.45 -10.07
CA ILE A 19 -3.08 14.95 -11.26
C ILE A 19 -3.96 15.29 -12.48
N PRO A 20 -3.45 16.00 -13.50
CA PRO A 20 -4.22 16.28 -14.71
C PRO A 20 -4.79 14.99 -15.30
N SER A 21 -6.09 14.98 -15.64
CA SER A 21 -6.77 13.76 -16.10
C SER A 21 -6.11 13.11 -17.31
N ALA A 22 -5.56 13.91 -18.23
CA ALA A 22 -4.81 13.43 -19.39
C ALA A 22 -3.51 12.67 -19.04
N LEU A 23 -2.97 12.87 -17.84
CA LEU A 23 -1.75 12.22 -17.33
C LEU A 23 -2.06 11.16 -16.26
N ARG A 24 -3.33 11.01 -15.86
CA ARG A 24 -3.76 10.13 -14.78
C ARG A 24 -3.91 8.69 -15.26
N GLN A 25 -2.79 8.04 -15.53
CA GLN A 25 -2.72 6.60 -15.81
C GLN A 25 -2.62 5.82 -14.49
N ASP A 26 -2.98 4.53 -14.50
CA ASP A 26 -2.95 3.68 -13.29
C ASP A 26 -1.58 3.68 -12.63
N GLU A 27 -0.49 3.52 -13.40
CA GLU A 27 0.87 3.55 -12.85
C GLU A 27 1.22 4.93 -12.26
N VAL A 28 0.73 6.02 -12.86
CA VAL A 28 0.96 7.37 -12.32
C VAL A 28 0.23 7.54 -10.99
N ALA A 29 -1.02 7.08 -10.90
CA ALA A 29 -1.79 7.10 -9.65
C ALA A 29 -1.10 6.25 -8.57
N ARG A 30 -0.67 5.04 -8.93
CA ARG A 30 0.07 4.12 -8.07
C ARG A 30 1.32 4.75 -7.48
N GLN A 31 2.17 5.35 -8.32
CA GLN A 31 3.40 5.99 -7.86
C GLN A 31 3.12 7.23 -7.01
N ALA A 32 2.09 8.02 -7.34
CA ALA A 32 1.69 9.15 -6.51
C ALA A 32 1.25 8.70 -5.10
N ILE A 33 0.53 7.59 -5.00
CA ILE A 33 0.15 6.98 -3.71
C ILE A 33 1.40 6.51 -2.96
N ILE A 34 2.30 5.77 -3.61
CA ILE A 34 3.54 5.25 -2.99
C ILE A 34 4.39 6.39 -2.43
N CYS A 35 4.54 7.50 -3.18
CA CYS A 35 5.27 8.67 -2.71
C CYS A 35 4.67 9.28 -1.44
N LEU A 36 3.33 9.41 -1.37
CA LEU A 36 2.65 9.93 -0.18
C LEU A 36 2.71 8.96 1.01
N LEU A 37 2.56 7.67 0.76
CA LEU A 37 2.73 6.65 1.79
C LEU A 37 4.17 6.67 2.34
N GLY A 38 5.17 6.89 1.48
CA GLY A 38 6.56 7.06 1.89
C GLY A 38 6.73 8.20 2.92
N GLN A 39 6.13 9.36 2.65
CA GLN A 39 6.13 10.49 3.59
C GLN A 39 5.42 10.15 4.90
N ALA A 40 4.29 9.43 4.84
CA ALA A 40 3.60 8.99 6.04
C ALA A 40 4.45 8.02 6.88
N VAL A 41 5.18 7.11 6.22
CA VAL A 41 6.12 6.19 6.87
C VAL A 41 7.28 6.94 7.53
N GLU A 42 7.84 7.96 6.89
CA GLU A 42 8.86 8.82 7.50
C GLU A 42 8.34 9.55 8.74
N GLN A 43 7.11 10.07 8.70
CA GLN A 43 6.47 10.72 9.84
C GLN A 43 6.22 9.77 11.02
N MET A 44 6.16 8.45 10.77
CA MET A 44 6.12 7.41 11.80
C MET A 44 7.50 7.10 12.40
N GLY A 45 8.57 7.76 11.95
CA GLY A 45 9.94 7.50 12.37
C GLY A 45 10.55 6.24 11.73
N LEU A 46 9.97 5.74 10.65
CA LEU A 46 10.45 4.58 9.91
C LEU A 46 11.18 5.01 8.63
N VAL A 47 12.05 4.16 8.12
CA VAL A 47 12.71 4.35 6.82
C VAL A 47 11.82 3.74 5.72
N PRO A 48 11.30 4.53 4.77
CA PRO A 48 10.55 4.00 3.64
C PRO A 48 11.48 3.31 2.66
N VAL A 49 11.16 2.08 2.28
CA VAL A 49 11.88 1.32 1.24
C VAL A 49 10.90 0.95 0.13
N PRO A 50 10.94 1.66 -1.01
CA PRO A 50 10.04 1.40 -2.13
C PRO A 50 10.48 0.18 -2.92
N ALA A 51 9.52 -0.48 -3.58
CA ALA A 51 9.74 -1.60 -4.51
C ALA A 51 10.61 -2.73 -3.94
N TRP A 52 10.49 -2.98 -2.63
CA TRP A 52 11.29 -3.98 -1.93
C TRP A 52 10.87 -5.40 -2.31
N LYS A 53 11.86 -6.28 -2.47
CA LYS A 53 11.63 -7.70 -2.72
C LYS A 53 12.30 -8.54 -1.63
N PRO A 54 11.59 -9.49 -0.99
CA PRO A 54 12.21 -10.39 -0.04
C PRO A 54 13.41 -11.13 -0.66
N PRO A 55 14.56 -11.21 0.02
CA PRO A 55 15.72 -11.92 -0.49
C PRO A 55 15.38 -13.35 -0.87
N ARG A 56 15.84 -13.80 -2.05
CA ARG A 56 15.66 -15.18 -2.57
C ARG A 56 14.20 -15.60 -2.82
N SER A 57 13.26 -14.65 -2.84
CA SER A 57 11.86 -14.94 -3.17
C SER A 57 11.62 -14.92 -4.68
N THR A 58 10.84 -15.87 -5.19
CA THR A 58 10.30 -15.84 -6.57
C THR A 58 9.06 -14.93 -6.68
N ARG A 59 8.56 -14.41 -5.54
CA ARG A 59 7.35 -13.60 -5.49
C ARG A 59 7.58 -12.19 -6.05
N ASP A 60 6.46 -11.51 -6.24
CA ASP A 60 6.46 -10.14 -6.71
C ASP A 60 7.04 -9.18 -5.65
N ARG A 61 7.36 -7.96 -6.09
CA ARG A 61 7.82 -6.87 -5.24
C ARG A 61 6.67 -6.35 -4.37
N ILE A 62 7.01 -5.87 -3.18
CA ILE A 62 6.16 -5.08 -2.31
C ILE A 62 6.38 -3.61 -2.64
N ASP A 63 5.32 -2.83 -2.67
CA ASP A 63 5.40 -1.44 -3.15
C ASP A 63 6.14 -0.53 -2.22
N LEU A 64 5.89 -0.71 -0.93
CA LEU A 64 6.55 0.06 0.11
C LEU A 64 6.61 -0.77 1.38
N VAL A 65 7.76 -0.78 2.03
CA VAL A 65 7.89 -1.25 3.41
C VAL A 65 8.44 -0.13 4.28
N GLY A 66 7.98 -0.05 5.52
CA GLY A 66 8.54 0.83 6.55
C GLY A 66 9.45 0.02 7.47
N VAL A 67 10.73 0.40 7.53
CA VAL A 67 11.77 -0.32 8.27
C VAL A 67 12.17 0.47 9.52
N GLU A 68 12.36 -0.22 10.63
CA GLU A 68 12.85 0.40 11.87
C GLU A 68 14.31 0.85 11.70
N PRO A 69 14.63 2.15 11.90
CA PRO A 69 15.99 2.64 11.77
C PRO A 69 16.91 1.90 12.76
N GLU A 70 18.16 1.69 12.35
CA GLU A 70 19.23 1.13 13.19
C GLU A 70 19.01 -0.30 13.73
N SER A 71 17.91 -0.96 13.35
CA SER A 71 17.67 -2.36 13.67
C SER A 71 18.66 -3.30 12.97
N HIS A 72 19.18 -4.29 13.70
CA HIS A 72 20.04 -5.34 13.16
C HIS A 72 19.60 -6.73 13.70
N PRO A 73 19.04 -7.61 12.84
CA PRO A 73 18.76 -7.40 11.41
C PRO A 73 17.65 -6.36 11.15
N PRO A 74 17.51 -5.84 9.91
CA PRO A 74 16.45 -4.90 9.56
C PRO A 74 15.05 -5.46 9.87
N VAL A 75 14.26 -4.71 10.65
CA VAL A 75 12.90 -5.09 11.04
C VAL A 75 11.89 -4.30 10.20
N VAL A 76 11.03 -5.01 9.47
CA VAL A 76 9.89 -4.42 8.76
C VAL A 76 8.73 -4.25 9.73
N ARG A 77 8.24 -3.03 9.88
CA ARG A 77 7.12 -2.72 10.79
C ARG A 77 5.78 -2.68 10.06
N VAL A 78 5.79 -2.19 8.83
CA VAL A 78 4.59 -2.07 7.98
C VAL A 78 4.93 -2.39 6.53
N ALA A 79 3.98 -3.00 5.81
CA ALA A 79 4.10 -3.30 4.40
C ALA A 79 2.85 -2.87 3.64
N PHE A 80 3.03 -2.22 2.49
CA PHE A 80 1.96 -1.75 1.63
C PHE A 80 1.98 -2.44 0.27
N ALA A 81 0.81 -2.89 -0.18
CA ALA A 81 0.54 -3.23 -1.57
C ALA A 81 -0.45 -2.20 -2.13
N VAL A 82 -0.13 -1.59 -3.28
CA VAL A 82 -0.90 -0.51 -3.90
C VAL A 82 -1.33 -0.96 -5.30
N GLN A 83 -2.63 -1.19 -5.49
CA GLN A 83 -3.18 -1.71 -6.74
C GLN A 83 -4.56 -1.10 -7.04
N PRO A 84 -5.03 -1.05 -8.30
CA PRO A 84 -6.38 -0.61 -8.58
C PRO A 84 -7.42 -1.49 -7.87
N LEU A 85 -7.17 -2.81 -7.85
CA LEU A 85 -7.99 -3.86 -7.24
C LEU A 85 -7.10 -4.79 -6.40
N VAL A 86 -7.71 -5.59 -5.52
CA VAL A 86 -6.97 -6.61 -4.79
C VAL A 86 -6.60 -7.77 -5.73
N GLU A 87 -5.31 -8.07 -5.85
CA GLU A 87 -4.80 -9.18 -6.66
C GLU A 87 -4.16 -10.27 -5.80
N LEU A 88 -4.45 -11.54 -6.12
CA LEU A 88 -3.94 -12.69 -5.38
C LEU A 88 -2.40 -12.74 -5.34
N THR A 89 -1.74 -12.42 -6.45
CA THR A 89 -0.26 -12.37 -6.55
C THR A 89 0.34 -11.45 -5.50
N GLN A 90 -0.27 -10.28 -5.31
CA GLN A 90 0.18 -9.28 -4.36
C GLN A 90 -0.18 -9.62 -2.92
N VAL A 91 -1.37 -10.20 -2.67
CA VAL A 91 -1.72 -10.74 -1.36
C VAL A 91 -0.69 -11.79 -0.93
N ARG A 92 -0.32 -12.70 -1.84
CA ARG A 92 0.71 -13.72 -1.59
C ARG A 92 2.09 -13.11 -1.37
N ALA A 93 2.44 -12.02 -2.03
CA ALA A 93 3.70 -11.33 -1.77
C ALA A 93 3.69 -10.74 -0.35
N LEU A 94 2.62 -10.04 0.02
CA LEU A 94 2.48 -9.36 1.31
C LEU A 94 2.43 -10.35 2.50
N GLU A 95 1.83 -11.53 2.32
CA GLU A 95 1.78 -12.62 3.31
C GLU A 95 3.16 -13.00 3.84
N TRP A 96 4.22 -12.86 3.03
CA TRP A 96 5.59 -13.26 3.35
C TRP A 96 6.39 -12.20 4.08
N VAL A 97 5.84 -11.00 4.19
CA VAL A 97 6.49 -9.94 4.95
C VAL A 97 6.22 -10.19 6.42
N ASP A 98 7.29 -10.48 7.17
CA ASP A 98 7.22 -10.65 8.61
C ASP A 98 7.09 -9.28 9.29
N CYS A 99 5.84 -8.83 9.44
CA CYS A 99 5.45 -7.57 10.05
C CYS A 99 4.01 -7.64 10.55
N ALA A 100 3.71 -6.80 11.55
CA ALA A 100 2.39 -6.72 12.16
C ALA A 100 1.37 -6.07 11.22
N ASP A 101 1.75 -4.96 10.58
CA ASP A 101 0.82 -4.14 9.79
C ASP A 101 0.98 -4.40 8.30
N LYS A 102 0.04 -5.15 7.72
CA LYS A 102 -0.05 -5.43 6.29
C LYS A 102 -1.22 -4.65 5.70
N VAL A 103 -0.93 -3.63 4.91
CA VAL A 103 -1.92 -2.70 4.36
C VAL A 103 -2.06 -2.92 2.85
N PHE A 104 -3.29 -3.13 2.41
CA PHE A 104 -3.64 -3.16 1.00
C PHE A 104 -4.38 -1.88 0.64
N VAL A 105 -3.89 -1.12 -0.34
CA VAL A 105 -4.48 0.14 -0.78
C VAL A 105 -5.10 -0.06 -2.16
N THR A 106 -6.40 0.18 -2.29
CA THR A 106 -7.11 0.14 -3.57
C THR A 106 -7.57 1.51 -4.02
N TYR A 107 -7.38 1.82 -5.30
CA TYR A 107 -7.67 3.15 -5.85
C TYR A 107 -8.53 3.13 -7.13
N SER A 108 -9.21 2.03 -7.44
CA SER A 108 -10.22 2.05 -8.50
C SER A 108 -11.48 2.78 -8.06
N GLU A 109 -12.03 3.64 -8.92
CA GLU A 109 -13.34 4.29 -8.71
C GLU A 109 -14.52 3.30 -8.82
N ARG A 110 -14.28 2.06 -9.30
CA ARG A 110 -15.29 1.02 -9.45
C ARG A 110 -15.50 0.25 -8.14
N ALA A 111 -16.29 0.80 -7.23
CA ALA A 111 -16.57 0.21 -5.92
C ALA A 111 -17.09 -1.25 -5.99
N ASP A 112 -17.88 -1.58 -7.02
CA ASP A 112 -18.36 -2.96 -7.28
C ASP A 112 -17.20 -3.94 -7.48
N LYS A 113 -16.18 -3.53 -8.24
CA LYS A 113 -15.00 -4.33 -8.54
C LYS A 113 -14.05 -4.42 -7.38
N VAL A 114 -13.86 -3.32 -6.64
CA VAL A 114 -13.06 -3.34 -5.41
C VAL A 114 -13.66 -4.33 -4.43
N LYS A 115 -14.95 -4.22 -4.13
CA LYS A 115 -15.66 -5.14 -3.22
C LYS A 115 -15.64 -6.60 -3.67
N GLN A 116 -15.71 -6.87 -4.98
CA GLN A 116 -15.55 -8.23 -5.49
C GLN A 116 -14.14 -8.74 -5.23
N SER A 117 -13.11 -7.92 -5.46
CA SER A 117 -11.71 -8.30 -5.31
C SER A 117 -11.27 -8.56 -3.85
N THR A 118 -11.92 -7.93 -2.86
CA THR A 118 -11.57 -8.11 -1.44
C THR A 118 -11.72 -9.53 -0.92
N PHE A 119 -12.36 -10.45 -1.68
CA PHE A 119 -12.42 -11.86 -1.32
C PHE A 119 -11.05 -12.52 -1.15
N PHE A 120 -10.01 -11.97 -1.80
CA PHE A 120 -8.64 -12.45 -1.66
C PHE A 120 -8.00 -12.06 -0.31
N LEU A 121 -8.53 -11.06 0.39
CA LEU A 121 -7.97 -10.60 1.67
C LEU A 121 -8.37 -11.55 2.80
N SER A 122 -7.38 -12.04 3.53
CA SER A 122 -7.61 -12.82 4.75
C SER A 122 -7.87 -11.90 5.96
N PRO A 123 -8.48 -12.41 7.04
CA PRO A 123 -8.55 -11.68 8.31
C PRO A 123 -7.14 -11.29 8.78
N GLY A 124 -6.89 -10.01 9.03
CA GLY A 124 -5.59 -9.48 9.47
C GLY A 124 -4.91 -8.52 8.49
N TYR A 125 -5.41 -8.40 7.26
CA TYR A 125 -5.02 -7.33 6.35
C TYR A 125 -5.83 -6.06 6.65
N LEU A 126 -5.15 -4.92 6.71
CA LEU A 126 -5.81 -3.63 6.70
C LEU A 126 -6.11 -3.26 5.24
N HIS A 127 -7.36 -2.97 4.92
CA HIS A 127 -7.76 -2.56 3.58
C HIS A 127 -8.13 -1.07 3.59
N LEU A 128 -7.38 -0.30 2.80
CA LEU A 128 -7.63 1.11 2.56
C LEU A 128 -8.22 1.27 1.16
N ASN A 129 -9.55 1.38 1.06
CA ASN A 129 -10.21 1.72 -0.19
C ASN A 129 -10.27 3.25 -0.33
N LEU A 130 -9.63 3.82 -1.36
CA LEU A 130 -9.64 5.26 -1.56
C LEU A 130 -11.04 5.79 -1.91
N TYR A 131 -11.87 5.04 -2.63
CA TYR A 131 -13.19 5.49 -3.10
C TYR A 131 -14.33 4.70 -2.46
N GLU A 132 -14.34 4.62 -1.13
CA GLU A 132 -15.38 3.96 -0.32
C GLU A 132 -16.82 4.06 -0.89
#